data_AF-A0A1I0MQP5-F1
#
_entry.id   AF-A0A1I0MQP5-F1
#
_cell.length_a   1.000
_cell.length_b   1.000
_cell.length_c   1.000
_cell.angle_alpha   90.00
_cell.angle_beta   90.00
_cell.angle_gamma   90.00
#
_symmetry.space_group_name_H-M   'P 1'
#
loop_
_entity.id
_entity.type
_entity.pdbx_description
1 polymer ?
#
loop_
_entity_poly.entity_id
_entity_poly.type
_entity_poly.pdbx_seq_one_letter_code
_entity_poly.pdbx_strand_id
1 'polypeptide(L)' 'MVRVTLSEIENILRAHKEDLRRRFGVSSIAIFGSYARGEETELSDVDILVEFERPIGWEIVDSKILPRIPAWS' A
#
# COMPACT_ATOMS: atom_id res chain seq x y z
N MET A 1 -7.76 22.90 2.38
CA MET A 1 -7.36 21.51 2.68
C MET A 1 -5.88 21.38 2.32
N VAL A 2 -5.11 20.52 2.99
CA VAL A 2 -3.68 20.34 2.70
C VAL A 2 -3.57 19.26 1.63
N ARG A 3 -2.95 19.59 0.48
CA ARG A 3 -2.59 18.61 -0.54
C ARG A 3 -1.32 17.90 -0.12
N VAL A 4 -1.34 16.58 -0.10
CA VAL A 4 -0.14 15.76 0.04
C VAL A 4 0.54 15.67 -1.33
N THR A 5 1.86 15.77 -1.37
CA THR A 5 2.65 15.67 -2.60
C THR A 5 3.25 14.28 -2.77
N LEU A 6 3.55 13.89 -4.02
CA LEU A 6 4.24 12.64 -4.31
C LEU A 6 5.56 12.52 -3.52
N SER A 7 6.35 13.60 -3.46
CA SER A 7 7.62 13.60 -2.73
C SER A 7 7.47 13.42 -1.22
N GLU A 8 6.40 13.94 -0.61
CA GLU A 8 6.10 13.67 0.80
C GLU A 8 5.78 12.20 1.03
N ILE A 9 4.98 11.59 0.16
CA ILE A 9 4.65 10.15 0.23
C ILE A 9 5.93 9.32 0.08
N GLU A 10 6.76 9.61 -0.91
CA GLU A 10 8.05 8.92 -1.11
C GLU A 10 8.96 9.03 0.11
N ASN A 11 9.02 10.21 0.74
CA ASN A 11 9.83 10.41 1.93
C ASN A 11 9.32 9.61 3.12
N ILE A 12 8.00 9.55 3.33
CA ILE A 12 7.37 8.73 4.38
C ILE A 12 7.67 7.24 4.13
N LEU A 13 7.44 6.76 2.90
CA LEU A 13 7.70 5.36 2.54
C LEU A 13 9.19 5.01 2.72
N ARG A 14 10.10 5.92 2.36
CA ARG A 14 11.54 5.73 2.53
C ARG A 14 11.93 5.67 4.01
N ALA A 15 11.37 6.55 4.84
CA ALA A 15 11.64 6.57 6.28
C ALA A 15 11.21 5.27 6.97
N HIS A 16 10.13 4.63 6.51
CA HIS A 16 9.62 3.38 7.08
C HIS A 16 10.07 2.11 6.35
N LYS A 17 10.83 2.22 5.25
CA LYS A 17 11.19 1.08 4.40
C LYS A 17 11.87 -0.05 5.17
N GLU A 18 12.80 0.28 6.07
CA GLU A 18 13.52 -0.73 6.84
C GLU A 18 12.61 -1.45 7.85
N ASP A 19 11.72 -0.71 8.52
CA ASP A 19 10.74 -1.28 9.45
C ASP A 19 9.76 -2.21 8.73
N LEU A 20 9.28 -1.79 7.56
CA LEU A 20 8.38 -2.58 6.71
C LEU A 20 9.06 -3.85 6.21
N ARG A 21 10.34 -3.75 5.83
CA ARG A 21 11.15 -4.91 5.45
C ARG A 21 11.31 -5.89 6.61
N ARG A 22 11.75 -5.42 7.79
CA ARG A 22 12.01 -6.31 8.94
C ARG A 22 10.75 -6.98 9.46
N ARG A 23 9.63 -6.25 9.52
CA ARG A 23 8.37 -6.76 10.12
C ARG A 23 7.55 -7.60 9.16
N PHE A 24 7.43 -7.16 7.91
CA PHE A 24 6.50 -7.74 6.94
C PHE A 24 7.19 -8.40 5.75
N GLY A 25 8.53 -8.35 5.68
CA GLY A 25 9.27 -8.93 4.55
C GLY A 25 9.10 -8.14 3.26
N VAL A 26 8.79 -6.83 3.33
CA VAL A 26 8.69 -5.98 2.14
C VAL A 26 10.04 -5.84 1.45
N SER A 27 10.10 -6.24 0.17
CA SER A 27 11.26 -6.08 -0.72
C SER A 27 11.25 -4.71 -1.39
N SER A 28 10.13 -4.34 -2.01
CA SER A 28 9.98 -3.09 -2.75
C SER A 28 8.58 -2.51 -2.60
N ILE A 29 8.47 -1.19 -2.76
CA ILE A 29 7.20 -0.45 -2.76
C ILE A 29 7.23 0.48 -3.96
N ALA A 30 6.15 0.49 -4.73
CA ALA A 30 5.95 1.41 -5.84
C ALA A 30 4.62 2.17 -5.66
N ILE A 31 4.63 3.48 -5.95
CA ILE A 31 3.41 4.30 -5.98
C ILE A 31 2.80 4.16 -7.38
N PHE A 32 1.50 3.95 -7.44
CA PHE A 32 0.75 3.94 -8.71
C PHE A 32 -0.50 4.82 -8.62
N GLY A 33 -1.33 4.79 -9.65
CA GLY A 33 -2.58 5.55 -9.64
C GLY A 33 -2.38 7.04 -9.92
N SER A 34 -3.27 7.87 -9.37
CA SER A 34 -3.37 9.30 -9.68
C SER A 34 -2.09 10.07 -9.35
N TYR A 35 -1.47 9.78 -8.21
CA TYR A 35 -0.21 10.39 -7.76
C TYR A 35 0.98 10.09 -8.69
N ALA A 36 1.04 8.89 -9.27
CA ALA A 36 2.09 8.55 -10.22
C ALA A 36 1.92 9.24 -11.59
N ARG A 37 0.70 9.66 -11.94
CA ARG A 37 0.38 10.35 -13.21
C ARG A 37 0.31 11.87 -13.09
N GLY A 38 0.38 12.42 -11.87
CA GLY A 38 0.17 13.85 -11.62
C GLY A 38 -1.28 14.30 -11.81
N GLU A 39 -2.22 13.38 -11.64
CA GLU A 39 -3.67 13.59 -11.77
C GLU A 39 -4.36 13.60 -10.39
N GLU A 40 -3.59 13.71 -9.30
CA GLU A 40 -4.13 13.65 -7.95
C GLU A 40 -4.94 14.91 -7.60
N THR A 41 -5.95 14.71 -6.78
CA THR A 41 -6.83 15.75 -6.23
C THR A 41 -6.76 15.72 -4.71
N GLU A 42 -7.36 16.71 -4.04
CA GLU A 42 -7.46 16.73 -2.57
C GLU A 42 -8.25 15.55 -1.98
N LEU A 43 -9.00 14.84 -2.82
CA LEU A 43 -9.81 13.67 -2.45
C LEU A 43 -9.20 12.36 -2.97
N SER A 44 -8.02 12.40 -3.58
CA SER A 44 -7.40 11.21 -4.16
C SER A 44 -6.79 10.31 -3.09
N ASP A 45 -7.08 9.02 -3.20
CA ASP A 45 -6.38 7.98 -2.45
C ASP A 45 -4.94 7.80 -2.95
N VAL A 46 -4.10 7.21 -2.09
CA VAL A 46 -2.72 6.84 -2.42
C VAL A 46 -2.66 5.33 -2.67
N ASP A 47 -2.43 4.95 -3.91
CA ASP A 47 -2.31 3.55 -4.32
C ASP A 47 -0.85 3.09 -4.30
N ILE A 48 -0.56 1.99 -3.60
CA ILE A 48 0.79 1.41 -3.52
C ILE A 48 0.81 -0.07 -3.87
N LEU A 49 1.82 -0.49 -4.63
CA LEU A 49 2.14 -1.88 -4.90
C LEU A 49 3.30 -2.28 -3.99
N VAL A 50 3.21 -3.45 -3.37
CA VAL A 50 4.23 -3.97 -2.45
C VAL A 50 4.68 -5.34 -2.93
N GLU A 51 5.99 -5.50 -3.06
CA GLU A 51 6.64 -6.78 -3.34
C GLU A 51 7.26 -7.32 -2.05
N PHE A 52 7.25 -8.65 -1.87
CA PHE A 52 7.70 -9.30 -0.65
C PHE A 52 8.87 -10.27 -0.92
N GLU A 53 9.80 -10.36 0.01
CA GLU A 53 10.96 -11.27 -0.04
C GLU A 53 10.56 -12.75 0.11
N ARG A 54 9.35 -13.01 0.61
CA ARG A 54 8.80 -14.36 0.84
C ARG A 54 7.29 -14.37 0.59
N PRO A 55 6.68 -15.53 0.33
CA PRO A 55 5.23 -15.67 0.29
C PRO A 55 4.62 -15.15 1.60
N ILE A 56 3.72 -14.18 1.45
CA ILE A 56 2.93 -13.62 2.53
C ILE A 56 1.64 -14.41 2.64
N GLY A 57 1.38 -14.94 3.83
CA GLY A 57 0.13 -15.65 4.14
C GLY A 57 -1.02 -14.69 4.39
N TRP A 58 -1.95 -15.07 5.27
CA TRP A 58 -3.13 -14.26 5.65
C TRP A 58 -2.82 -13.01 6.50
N GLU A 59 -1.55 -12.74 6.79
CA GLU A 59 -1.11 -11.66 7.69
C GLU A 59 -1.41 -10.24 7.18
N ILE A 60 -1.74 -10.09 5.90
CA ILE A 60 -1.94 -8.80 5.22
C ILE A 60 -3.40 -8.60 4.75
N VAL A 61 -4.30 -9.55 5.03
CA VAL A 61 -5.70 -9.43 4.61
C VAL A 61 -6.52 -8.67 5.64
N ASP A 62 -6.98 -7.47 5.29
CA ASP A 62 -8.09 -6.83 6.01
C ASP A 62 -9.41 -7.54 5.65
N SER A 63 -10.08 -8.03 6.68
CA SER A 63 -11.40 -8.70 6.65
C SER A 63 -12.52 -7.91 5.95
N LYS A 64 -12.32 -6.62 5.63
CA LYS A 64 -13.27 -5.83 4.83
C LYS A 64 -13.28 -6.18 3.33
N ILE A 65 -12.33 -6.98 2.83
CA ILE A 65 -12.21 -7.31 1.40
C ILE A 65 -12.82 -8.68 1.03
N LEU A 66 -13.23 -9.50 2.00
CA LEU A 66 -13.88 -10.77 1.66
C LEU A 66 -15.39 -10.55 1.46
N PRO A 67 -15.94 -10.69 0.23
CA PRO A 67 -17.36 -10.99 0.13
C PRO A 67 -17.59 -12.26 0.95
N ARG A 68 -18.58 -12.23 1.84
CA ARG A 68 -19.03 -13.38 2.63
C ARG A 68 -19.27 -14.55 1.68
N ILE A 69 -18.28 -15.42 1.50
CA ILE A 69 -18.47 -16.67 0.76
C ILE A 69 -19.36 -17.52 1.69
N PRO A 70 -20.60 -17.86 1.31
CA PRO A 70 -21.38 -18.78 2.10
C PRO A 70 -20.65 -20.12 2.08
N ALA A 71 -20.36 -20.64 3.26
CA ALA A 71 -19.76 -21.96 3.43
C ALA A 71 -20.59 -22.96 2.63
N TRP A 72 -19.91 -23.76 1.80
CA TRP A 72 -20.52 -24.73 0.91
C TRP A 72 -21.57 -25.59 1.63
N SER A 73 -22.74 -25.68 1.02
CA SER A 73 -23.73 -26.74 1.21
C SER A 73 -23.73 -27.61 -0.03
#